data_AF-A0A3C2D6H6-F1
#
_entry.id   AF-A0A3C2D6H6-F1
#
_cell.length_a   1.000
_cell.length_b   1.000
_cell.length_c   1.000
_cell.angle_alpha   90.00
_cell.angle_beta   90.00
_cell.angle_gamma   90.00
#
_symmetry.space_group_name_H-M   'P 1'
#
loop_
_entity.id
_entity.type
_entity.pdbx_description
1 polymer ?
#
loop_
_entity_poly.entity_id
_entity_poly.type
_entity_poly.pdbx_seq_one_letter_code
_entity_poly.pdbx_strand_id
1 'polypeptide(L)' 'MTYKNDPRMITAKFNSVCSKCGCSIKKGTQIYYWPSDRKAYCEKCGEGPYRQFRSAAADEDMMNGNGPCAY' A
#
# COMPACT_ATOMS: atom_id res chain seq x y z
N MET A 1 2.87 -1.52 14.99
CA MET A 1 3.17 -0.10 14.65
C MET A 1 2.85 0.12 13.16
N THR A 2 2.12 1.17 12.76
CA THR A 2 1.91 1.44 11.31
C THR A 2 3.20 2.01 10.72
N TYR A 3 3.89 1.23 9.89
CA TYR A 3 5.15 1.67 9.30
C TYR A 3 4.87 2.74 8.25
N LYS A 4 5.67 3.81 8.24
CA LYS A 4 5.52 4.94 7.30
C LYS A 4 5.63 4.54 5.81
N ASN A 5 6.08 3.32 5.54
CA ASN A 5 6.33 2.80 4.19
C ASN A 5 5.22 1.87 3.68
N ASP A 6 4.16 1.63 4.45
CA ASP A 6 3.09 0.74 4.02
C ASP A 6 2.25 1.32 2.89
N PRO A 7 1.89 0.49 1.90
CA PRO A 7 0.95 0.91 0.87
C PRO A 7 -0.40 1.23 1.48
N ARG A 8 -0.97 2.34 1.04
CA ARG A 8 -2.22 2.87 1.56
C ARG A 8 -3.14 3.26 0.43
N MET A 9 -4.41 2.93 0.60
CA MET A 9 -5.46 3.42 -0.27
C MET A 9 -5.76 4.88 0.11
N ILE A 10 -5.60 5.79 -0.84
CA ILE A 10 -5.87 7.21 -0.66
C ILE A 10 -6.77 7.72 -1.78
N THR A 11 -7.50 8.79 -1.51
CA THR A 11 -8.21 9.53 -2.55
C THR A 11 -7.23 10.47 -3.25
N ALA A 12 -7.13 10.38 -4.57
CA ALA A 12 -6.26 11.24 -5.37
C ALA A 12 -6.67 12.71 -5.18
N LYS A 13 -5.81 13.52 -4.57
CA LYS A 13 -6.04 14.98 -4.44
C LYS A 13 -5.80 15.73 -5.75
N PHE A 14 -4.99 15.16 -6.64
CA PHE A 14 -4.57 15.75 -7.90
C PHE A 14 -4.74 14.73 -9.03
N ASN A 15 -4.83 15.23 -10.27
CA ASN A 15 -4.80 14.38 -11.44
C ASN A 15 -3.43 13.68 -11.49
N SER A 16 -3.45 12.36 -11.43
CA SER A 16 -2.26 11.52 -11.35
C SER A 16 -2.23 10.55 -12.52
N VAL A 17 -1.12 9.87 -12.75
CA VAL A 17 -1.02 8.83 -13.78
C VAL A 17 -0.57 7.54 -13.13
N CYS A 18 -1.20 6.43 -13.49
CA CYS A 18 -0.80 5.14 -12.97
C CYS A 18 0.58 4.77 -13.51
N SER A 19 1.52 4.45 -12.62
CA SER A 19 2.88 4.09 -12.99
C SER A 19 3.00 2.77 -13.77
N LYS A 20 1.94 1.94 -13.80
CA LYS A 20 1.95 0.61 -14.44
C LYS A 20 1.26 0.60 -15.80
N CYS A 21 0.06 1.16 -15.90
CA CYS A 21 -0.73 1.15 -17.13
C CYS A 21 -0.80 2.50 -17.84
N GLY A 22 -0.27 3.58 -17.25
CA GLY A 22 -0.35 4.93 -17.83
C GLY A 22 -1.74 5.55 -17.82
N CYS A 23 -2.75 4.92 -17.20
CA CYS A 23 -4.09 5.49 -17.11
C CYS A 23 -4.10 6.79 -16.29
N SER A 24 -4.84 7.78 -16.77
CA SER A 24 -5.09 9.03 -16.04
C SER A 24 -6.05 8.79 -14.87
N ILE A 25 -5.57 9.04 -13.67
CA ILE A 25 -6.33 9.05 -12.42
C ILE A 25 -6.84 10.47 -12.22
N LYS A 26 -8.16 10.65 -12.14
CA LYS A 26 -8.74 11.95 -11.85
C LYS A 26 -8.67 12.25 -10.34
N LYS A 27 -8.63 13.54 -10.01
CA LYS A 27 -8.87 14.00 -8.64
C LYS A 27 -10.21 13.43 -8.12
N GLY A 28 -10.20 12.90 -6.91
CA GLY A 28 -11.36 12.29 -6.27
C GLY A 28 -11.47 10.77 -6.46
N THR A 29 -10.63 10.16 -7.30
CA THR A 29 -10.63 8.70 -7.50
C THR A 29 -9.82 8.00 -6.40
N GLN A 30 -10.27 6.82 -5.96
CA GLN A 30 -9.49 5.97 -5.08
C GLN A 30 -8.29 5.38 -5.82
N ILE A 31 -7.12 5.48 -5.17
CA ILE A 31 -5.86 4.94 -5.70
C ILE A 31 -5.07 4.29 -4.60
N TYR A 32 -4.20 3.38 -5.01
CA TYR A 32 -3.22 2.77 -4.13
C TYR A 32 -1.90 3.54 -4.24
N TYR A 33 -1.45 4.09 -3.12
CA TYR A 33 -0.21 4.83 -3.02
C TYR A 33 0.81 4.03 -2.22
N TRP A 34 1.97 3.78 -2.83
CA TRP A 34 3.14 3.18 -2.17
C TRP A 34 4.11 4.29 -1.77
N PRO A 35 4.19 4.66 -0.49
CA PRO A 35 5.17 5.66 -0.02
C PRO A 35 6.62 5.19 -0.17
N SER A 36 6.88 3.87 -0.12
CA SER A 36 8.22 3.28 -0.30
C SER A 36 8.84 3.66 -1.65
N ASP A 37 8.08 3.46 -2.75
CA ASP A 37 8.50 3.79 -4.11
C ASP A 37 8.03 5.19 -4.59
N ARG A 38 7.20 5.88 -3.79
CA ARG A 38 6.45 7.09 -4.18
C ARG A 38 5.64 6.90 -5.48
N LYS A 39 5.09 5.69 -5.68
CA LYS A 39 4.31 5.32 -6.87
C LYS A 39 2.81 5.29 -6.56
N ALA A 40 2.03 5.73 -7.55
CA ALA A 40 0.57 5.67 -7.53
C ALA A 40 0.06 4.64 -8.55
N TYR A 41 -0.89 3.82 -8.13
CA TYR A 41 -1.55 2.82 -8.95
C TYR A 41 -3.06 3.01 -8.93
N CYS A 42 -3.70 2.82 -10.07
CA CYS A 42 -5.17 2.75 -10.14
C CYS A 42 -5.68 1.49 -9.42
N GLU A 43 -6.97 1.44 -9.09
CA GLU A 43 -7.59 0.29 -8.43
C GLU A 43 -7.23 -1.04 -9.12
N LYS A 44 -7.38 -1.10 -10.45
CA LYS A 44 -7.10 -2.32 -11.23
C LYS A 44 -5.65 -2.80 -11.15
N CYS A 45 -4.68 -1.89 -11.13
CA CYS A 45 -3.27 -2.25 -11.12
C CYS A 45 -2.73 -2.46 -9.70
N GLY A 46 -3.29 -1.75 -8.72
CA GLY A 46 -2.83 -1.75 -7.34
C GLY A 46 -3.47 -2.84 -6.49
N GLU A 47 -4.67 -3.35 -6.83
CA GLU A 47 -5.38 -4.34 -6.00
C GLU A 47 -4.56 -5.61 -5.74
N GLY A 48 -3.98 -6.21 -6.78
CA GLY A 48 -3.15 -7.41 -6.66
C GLY A 48 -1.94 -7.25 -5.72
N PRO A 49 -1.00 -6.33 -6.01
CA PRO A 49 0.15 -6.11 -5.14
C PRO A 49 -0.24 -5.59 -3.76
N TYR A 50 -1.32 -4.80 -3.65
CA TYR A 50 -1.82 -4.34 -2.35
C TYR A 50 -2.30 -5.50 -1.49
N ARG A 51 -3.05 -6.44 -2.08
CA ARG A 51 -3.51 -7.65 -1.37
C ARG A 51 -2.33 -8.52 -0.94
N GLN A 52 -1.36 -8.73 -1.82
CA GLN A 52 -0.15 -9.50 -1.51
C GLN A 52 0.66 -8.85 -0.39
N PHE A 53 0.89 -7.52 -0.46
CA PHE A 53 1.56 -6.78 0.61
C PHE A 53 0.78 -6.82 1.93
N ARG A 54 -0.54 -6.66 1.89
CA ARG A 54 -1.38 -6.71 3.09
C ARG A 54 -1.35 -8.08 3.76
N SER A 55 -1.29 -9.16 2.97
CA SER A 55 -1.12 -10.52 3.50
C SER A 55 0.27 -10.73 4.09
N ALA A 56 1.33 -10.24 3.44
CA ALA A 56 2.70 -10.36 3.95
C ALA A 56 2.91 -9.49 5.22
N ALA A 57 2.51 -8.23 5.21
CA ALA A 57 2.65 -7.32 6.35
C ALA A 57 1.86 -7.79 7.59
N ALA A 58 0.79 -8.58 7.41
CA ALA A 58 0.06 -9.20 8.51
C ALA A 58 0.82 -10.37 9.15
N ASP A 59 1.72 -11.03 8.40
CA ASP A 59 2.55 -12.14 8.88
C ASP A 59 3.78 -11.63 9.64
N GLU A 60 4.41 -10.55 9.14
CA GLU A 60 5.59 -9.92 9.78
C GLU A 60 5.28 -9.29 11.17
N ASP A 61 4.04 -8.79 11.40
CA ASP A 61 3.61 -8.25 12.70
C ASP A 61 3.48 -9.36 13.77
N MET A 62 3.32 -10.62 13.36
CA MET A 62 3.24 -11.77 14.29
C MET A 62 4.61 -12.34 14.66
N MET A 63 5.66 -12.04 13.87
CA MET A 63 7.02 -12.54 14.06
C MET A 63 8.02 -11.51 14.58
N ASN A 64 7.66 -10.22 14.67
CA ASN A 64 8.51 -9.21 15.31
C ASN A 64 8.33 -9.15 16.84
N GLY A 65 8.62 -10.29 17.49
CA GLY A 65 9.35 -10.39 18.75
C GLY A 65 8.92 -9.51 19.92
N ASN A 66 7.83 -9.88 20.59
CA ASN A 66 7.85 -9.91 22.05
C ASN A 66 7.52 -11.35 22.47
N GLY A 67 8.57 -12.16 22.65
CA GLY A 67 8.41 -13.55 23.09
C GLY A 67 7.58 -13.63 24.37
N PRO A 68 6.75 -14.68 24.55
CA PRO A 68 6.07 -14.87 25.82
C PRO A 68 7.12 -15.06 26.92
N CYS A 69 6.99 -14.29 27.99
CA CYS A 69 7.70 -14.35 29.27
C CYS A 69 8.93 -15.27 29.35
N ALA A 70 10.10 -14.67 29.56
CA ALA A 70 11.20 -15.35 30.21
C ALA A 70 10.73 -15.96 31.55
N TYR A 71 11.16 -17.20 31.76
CA TYR A 71 10.95 -18.11 32.88
C TYR A 71 11.23 -17.50 34.27
#